data_AF-A0A7S3TGC5-F1
#
_entry.id   AF-A0A7S3TGC5-F1
#
_cell.length_a   1.000
_cell.length_b   1.000
_cell.length_c   1.000
_cell.angle_alpha   90.00
_cell.angle_beta   90.00
_cell.angle_gamma   90.00
#
_symmetry.space_group_name_H-M   'P 1'
#
loop_
_entity.id
_entity.type
_entity.pdbx_description
1 polymer ?
#
loop_
_entity_poly.entity_id
_entity_poly.type
_entity_poly.pdbx_seq_one_letter_code
_entity_poly.pdbx_strand_id
1 'polypeptide(L)'
;MANSTGTLIFVDIDGVLNVGVVDPIHGGLLALSRNNVERAQQKRVSSAVGASIGIADSLLGVHSSAVGGSEGATFAKFLLNPETGVSDELVARLARLIEAAERPTVVLSSAWRQPKHSARVQRLEAAIGECLGRAFHFDACTEGEEDYSPEGRLKAIGNFITTFSRRRRSGGLRALVLEDFHATAFGAWACDGSLMASAMAAEWYLQRCSAVPAAASIKIIHTYDEWTADRGLEVQAGTGITADLLQDALDFLSSQRAQMPRLDFLPCGVEEVEFEDALEPRWQSQWPEVLQMLSCM
;
A
#
# COMPACT_ATOMS: atom_id res chain seq x y z
N MET A 1 21.27 -27.42 -13.37
CA MET A 1 20.52 -26.18 -13.61
C MET A 1 20.55 -25.39 -12.31
N ALA A 2 20.99 -24.13 -12.32
CA ALA A 2 21.00 -23.33 -11.09
C ALA A 2 19.54 -23.09 -10.63
N ASN A 3 19.27 -23.27 -9.35
CA ASN A 3 17.96 -22.96 -8.76
C ASN A 3 17.75 -21.43 -8.81
N SER A 4 17.16 -20.92 -9.90
CA SER A 4 16.86 -19.50 -10.05
C SER A 4 15.84 -19.06 -9.01
N THR A 5 16.17 -18.03 -8.23
CA THR A 5 15.23 -17.36 -7.34
C THR A 5 14.13 -16.70 -8.18
N GLY A 6 12.86 -16.88 -7.80
CA GLY A 6 11.76 -16.15 -8.42
C GLY A 6 11.55 -14.82 -7.74
N THR A 7 11.31 -13.76 -8.49
CA THR A 7 11.00 -12.43 -7.95
C THR A 7 9.54 -12.09 -8.23
N LEU A 8 8.78 -11.75 -7.19
CA LEU A 8 7.44 -11.17 -7.26
C LEU A 8 7.51 -9.69 -6.88
N ILE A 9 6.77 -8.83 -7.57
CA ILE A 9 6.52 -7.45 -7.16
C ILE A 9 5.01 -7.27 -7.09
N PHE A 10 4.46 -7.13 -5.89
CA PHE A 10 3.05 -6.80 -5.68
C PHE A 10 2.89 -5.28 -5.63
N VAL A 11 1.86 -4.78 -6.33
CA VAL A 11 1.62 -3.35 -6.50
C VAL A 11 0.17 -3.05 -6.17
N ASP A 12 -0.07 -2.38 -5.04
CA ASP A 12 -1.27 -1.54 -4.92
C ASP A 12 -1.08 -0.27 -5.77
N ILE A 13 -2.18 0.30 -6.24
CA ILE A 13 -2.17 1.56 -6.98
C ILE A 13 -2.56 2.70 -6.06
N ASP A 14 -3.59 2.51 -5.25
CA ASP A 14 -4.05 3.52 -4.33
C ASP A 14 -3.07 3.61 -3.14
N GLY A 15 -2.64 4.82 -2.80
CA GLY A 15 -1.59 5.09 -1.80
C GLY A 15 -0.16 4.73 -2.18
N VAL A 16 0.07 4.09 -3.34
CA VAL A 16 1.40 3.67 -3.84
C VAL A 16 1.80 4.42 -5.11
N LEU A 17 0.90 4.48 -6.11
CA LEU A 17 1.08 5.23 -7.37
C LEU A 17 0.27 6.52 -7.41
N ASN A 18 -0.47 6.79 -6.33
CA ASN A 18 -1.09 8.06 -6.05
C ASN A 18 -0.87 8.44 -4.59
N VAL A 19 -0.97 9.74 -4.32
CA VAL A 19 -1.01 10.25 -2.95
C VAL A 19 -2.47 10.47 -2.60
N GLY A 20 -2.89 10.00 -1.44
CA GLY A 20 -4.26 10.13 -0.98
C GLY A 20 -4.30 10.50 0.49
N VAL A 21 -5.31 11.28 0.87
CA VAL A 21 -5.53 11.74 2.25
C VAL A 21 -6.82 11.13 2.76
N VAL A 22 -6.79 10.50 3.93
CA VAL A 22 -8.01 9.96 4.54
C VAL A 22 -8.91 11.12 4.96
N ASP A 23 -10.18 11.09 4.52
CA ASP A 23 -11.20 12.00 4.99
C ASP A 23 -11.62 11.60 6.41
N PRO A 24 -11.36 12.42 7.45
CA PRO A 24 -11.67 12.06 8.83
C PRO A 24 -13.18 11.95 9.09
N ILE A 25 -14.03 12.49 8.21
CA ILE A 25 -15.49 12.46 8.35
C ILE A 25 -16.06 11.21 7.69
N HIS A 26 -15.56 10.86 6.50
CA HIS A 26 -16.14 9.81 5.67
C HIS A 26 -15.30 8.53 5.60
N GLY A 27 -14.06 8.55 6.11
CA GLY A 27 -13.09 7.45 6.03
C GLY A 27 -12.58 7.15 4.62
N GLY A 28 -13.00 7.93 3.61
CA GLY A 28 -12.61 7.73 2.22
C GLY A 28 -11.29 8.39 1.86
N LEU A 29 -10.52 7.79 0.95
CA LEU A 29 -9.28 8.36 0.46
C LEU A 29 -9.55 9.45 -0.59
N LEU A 30 -9.18 10.69 -0.29
CA LEU A 30 -9.20 11.80 -1.23
C LEU A 30 -7.86 11.91 -1.95
N ALA A 31 -7.84 11.60 -3.24
CA ALA A 31 -6.62 11.66 -4.02
C ALA A 31 -6.08 13.09 -4.21
N LEU A 32 -4.77 13.23 -4.17
CA LEU A 32 -4.04 14.47 -4.43
C LEU A 32 -4.01 14.78 -5.93
N SER A 33 -5.05 15.46 -6.40
CA SER A 33 -5.18 15.92 -7.79
C SER A 33 -5.23 17.44 -7.85
N ARG A 34 -4.88 18.00 -9.02
CA ARG A 34 -4.96 19.46 -9.26
C ARG A 34 -6.36 20.00 -8.98
N ASN A 35 -7.39 19.30 -9.47
CA ASN A 35 -8.79 19.68 -9.25
C ASN A 35 -9.16 19.69 -7.75
N ASN A 36 -8.69 18.72 -6.98
CA ASN A 36 -8.98 18.65 -5.55
C ASN A 36 -8.25 19.76 -4.78
N VAL A 37 -7.00 20.05 -5.15
CA VAL A 37 -6.21 21.15 -4.57
C VAL A 37 -6.84 22.50 -4.87
N GLU A 38 -7.26 22.76 -6.11
CA GLU A 38 -7.94 24.01 -6.49
C GLU A 38 -9.27 24.18 -5.74
N ARG A 39 -10.06 23.11 -5.62
CA ARG A 39 -11.30 23.13 -4.82
C ARG A 39 -11.02 23.41 -3.35
N ALA A 40 -9.95 22.83 -2.78
CA ALA A 40 -9.55 23.07 -1.41
C ALA A 40 -9.11 24.54 -1.21
N GLN A 41 -8.37 25.12 -2.15
CA GLN A 41 -8.00 26.54 -2.13
C GLN A 41 -9.23 27.46 -2.18
N GLN A 42 -10.17 27.18 -3.09
CA GLN A 42 -11.41 27.95 -3.21
C GLN A 42 -12.27 27.88 -1.95
N LYS A 43 -12.41 26.70 -1.35
CA LYS A 43 -13.10 26.53 -0.06
C LYS A 43 -12.42 27.33 1.04
N ARG A 44 -11.09 27.27 1.14
CA ARG A 44 -10.32 28.02 2.15
C ARG A 44 -10.50 29.54 2.05
N VAL A 45 -10.68 30.08 0.84
CA VAL A 45 -10.96 31.51 0.62
C VAL A 45 -12.42 31.86 0.93
N SER A 46 -13.36 30.96 0.61
CA SER A 46 -14.80 31.24 0.65
C SER A 46 -15.46 30.92 2.00
N SER A 47 -14.82 30.10 2.83
CA SER A 47 -15.39 29.68 4.11
C SER A 47 -15.31 30.79 5.16
N ALA A 48 -16.46 31.40 5.45
CA ALA A 48 -16.72 31.99 6.76
C ALA A 48 -16.63 30.87 7.81
N VAL A 49 -15.67 31.01 8.72
CA VAL A 49 -15.41 30.24 9.95
C VAL A 49 -16.43 29.14 10.28
N GLY A 50 -16.02 27.85 10.29
CA GLY A 50 -16.77 26.87 11.09
C GLY A 50 -16.53 25.38 10.85
N ALA A 51 -16.87 24.81 9.67
CA ALA A 51 -17.22 23.37 9.66
C ALA A 51 -16.66 22.49 8.52
N SER A 52 -16.19 23.01 7.39
CA SER A 52 -15.67 22.17 6.27
C SER A 52 -14.18 22.41 5.99
N ILE A 53 -13.46 22.97 6.96
CA ILE A 53 -12.06 23.36 6.81
C ILE A 53 -11.13 22.14 6.90
N GLY A 54 -11.52 21.08 7.63
CA GLY A 54 -10.66 19.90 7.90
C GLY A 54 -10.04 19.28 6.65
N ILE A 55 -10.83 18.64 5.78
CA ILE A 55 -10.28 17.93 4.61
C ILE A 55 -9.58 18.86 3.59
N ALA A 56 -10.06 20.10 3.45
CA ALA A 56 -9.41 21.08 2.58
C ALA A 56 -8.03 21.48 3.14
N ASP A 57 -7.93 21.73 4.44
CA ASP A 57 -6.66 22.01 5.10
C ASP A 57 -5.74 20.78 5.13
N SER A 58 -6.26 19.55 5.32
CA SER A 58 -5.45 18.32 5.21
C SER A 58 -4.84 18.18 3.82
N LEU A 59 -5.66 18.35 2.77
CA LEU A 59 -5.18 18.22 1.38
C LEU A 59 -4.15 19.29 1.01
N LEU A 60 -4.36 20.54 1.44
CA LEU A 60 -3.40 21.63 1.22
C LEU A 60 -2.14 21.45 2.06
N GLY A 61 -2.29 20.94 3.28
CA GLY A 61 -1.21 20.53 4.15
C GLY A 61 -0.33 19.51 3.43
N VAL A 62 -0.90 18.37 3.01
CA VAL A 62 -0.18 17.34 2.26
C VAL A 62 0.49 17.91 1.02
N HIS A 63 -0.23 18.65 0.17
CA HIS A 63 0.33 19.27 -1.04
C HIS A 63 1.60 20.11 -0.77
N SER A 64 1.63 20.83 0.36
CA SER A 64 2.74 21.70 0.73
C SER A 64 3.77 21.06 1.68
N SER A 65 3.44 19.92 2.29
CA SER A 65 4.36 19.16 3.12
C SER A 65 5.57 18.72 2.32
N ALA A 66 6.76 18.85 2.92
CA ALA A 66 7.96 18.25 2.38
C ALA A 66 7.77 16.73 2.30
N VAL A 67 8.16 16.14 1.17
CA VAL A 67 8.35 14.69 1.12
C VAL A 67 9.56 14.40 1.99
N GLY A 68 9.41 13.56 3.01
CA GLY A 68 10.49 13.23 3.94
C GLY A 68 11.78 12.82 3.23
N GLY A 69 12.90 12.97 3.93
CA GLY A 69 14.20 12.49 3.46
C GLY A 69 14.97 13.45 2.57
N SER A 70 15.66 12.89 1.57
CA SER A 70 16.68 13.58 0.75
C SER A 70 16.13 14.30 -0.49
N GLU A 71 14.81 14.28 -0.71
CA GLU A 71 14.20 14.71 -1.98
C GLU A 71 14.15 16.21 -2.22
N GLY A 72 14.16 17.03 -1.16
CA GLY A 72 14.09 18.48 -1.28
C GLY A 72 12.85 19.00 -2.03
N ALA A 73 11.74 18.27 -2.00
CA ALA A 73 10.50 18.59 -2.72
C ALA A 73 9.27 18.41 -1.82
N THR A 74 8.09 18.84 -2.29
CA THR A 74 6.80 18.64 -1.61
C THR A 74 5.94 17.60 -2.34
N PHE A 75 4.88 17.10 -1.70
CA PHE A 75 3.95 16.17 -2.34
C PHE A 75 3.25 16.73 -3.58
N ALA A 76 3.30 18.04 -3.83
CA ALA A 76 2.83 18.66 -5.07
C ALA A 76 3.43 18.02 -6.34
N LYS A 77 4.64 17.46 -6.27
CA LYS A 77 5.24 16.76 -7.42
C LYS A 77 4.53 15.44 -7.77
N PHE A 78 3.77 14.88 -6.83
CA PHE A 78 3.02 13.64 -6.99
C PHE A 78 1.56 13.86 -7.36
N LEU A 79 1.21 15.05 -7.88
CA LEU A 79 -0.14 15.32 -8.38
C LEU A 79 -0.53 14.30 -9.45
N LEU A 80 -1.78 13.86 -9.38
CA LEU A 80 -2.34 12.96 -10.37
C LEU A 80 -2.31 13.55 -11.79
N ASN A 81 -1.84 12.74 -12.74
CA ASN A 81 -2.10 12.95 -14.15
C ASN A 81 -3.60 12.66 -14.41
N PRO A 82 -4.34 13.60 -15.04
CA PRO A 82 -5.79 13.46 -15.23
C PRO A 82 -6.19 12.33 -16.18
N GLU A 83 -5.29 11.91 -17.08
CA GLU A 83 -5.56 10.86 -18.06
C GLU A 83 -5.39 9.47 -17.44
N THR A 84 -4.29 9.26 -16.72
CA THR A 84 -3.95 7.96 -16.12
C THR A 84 -4.59 7.78 -14.74
N GLY A 85 -4.80 8.87 -14.00
CA GLY A 85 -5.27 8.86 -12.62
C GLY A 85 -4.22 8.38 -11.62
N VAL A 86 -2.94 8.42 -11.99
CA VAL A 86 -1.75 8.14 -11.15
C VAL A 86 -0.73 9.27 -11.31
N SER A 87 0.30 9.31 -10.47
CA SER A 87 1.42 10.25 -10.57
C SER A 87 2.49 9.72 -11.53
N ASP A 88 2.89 10.52 -12.53
CA ASP A 88 3.92 10.14 -13.50
C ASP A 88 5.29 9.87 -12.82
N GLU A 89 5.61 10.64 -11.78
CA GLU A 89 6.83 10.43 -10.98
C GLU A 89 6.80 9.08 -10.24
N LEU A 90 5.64 8.68 -9.69
CA LEU A 90 5.51 7.40 -8.98
C LEU A 90 5.52 6.22 -9.97
N VAL A 91 4.97 6.40 -11.17
CA VAL A 91 5.07 5.42 -12.27
C VAL A 91 6.52 5.20 -12.69
N ALA A 92 7.30 6.27 -12.85
CA ALA A 92 8.72 6.18 -13.19
C ALA A 92 9.52 5.42 -12.12
N ARG A 93 9.17 5.58 -10.83
CA ARG A 93 9.80 4.84 -9.73
C ARG A 93 9.45 3.36 -9.74
N LEU A 94 8.19 3.02 -9.99
CA LEU A 94 7.79 1.62 -10.18
C LEU A 94 8.55 0.98 -11.35
N ALA A 95 8.68 1.69 -12.47
CA ALA A 95 9.46 1.21 -13.62
C ALA A 95 10.91 0.89 -13.23
N ARG A 96 11.56 1.76 -12.45
CA ARG A 96 12.93 1.51 -11.92
C ARG A 96 13.01 0.25 -11.05
N LEU A 97 12.00 -0.03 -10.22
CA LEU A 97 11.95 -1.26 -9.42
C LEU A 97 11.80 -2.51 -10.30
N ILE A 98 10.98 -2.42 -11.34
CA ILE A 98 10.79 -3.52 -12.31
C ILE A 98 12.09 -3.81 -13.06
N GLU A 99 12.85 -2.79 -13.47
CA GLU A 99 14.15 -2.97 -14.13
C GLU A 99 15.22 -3.54 -13.21
N ALA A 100 15.22 -3.16 -11.93
CA ALA A 100 16.18 -3.66 -10.95
C ALA A 100 15.98 -5.14 -10.60
N ALA A 101 14.77 -5.67 -10.81
CA ALA A 101 14.47 -7.07 -10.55
C ALA A 101 14.90 -7.98 -11.72
N GLU A 102 15.53 -9.12 -11.41
CA GLU A 102 15.82 -10.13 -12.41
C GLU A 102 14.55 -10.92 -12.75
N ARG A 103 13.98 -10.67 -13.94
CA ARG A 103 12.79 -11.35 -14.49
C ARG A 103 11.62 -11.37 -13.49
N PRO A 104 11.14 -10.19 -13.04
CA PRO A 104 10.04 -10.14 -12.08
C PRO A 104 8.76 -10.68 -12.69
N THR A 105 7.90 -11.21 -11.83
CA THR A 105 6.46 -11.31 -12.06
C THR A 105 5.81 -10.15 -11.32
N VAL A 106 5.26 -9.18 -12.04
CA VAL A 106 4.59 -8.00 -11.48
C VAL A 106 3.11 -8.29 -11.34
N VAL A 107 2.62 -8.23 -10.10
CA VAL A 107 1.27 -8.63 -9.71
C VAL A 107 0.49 -7.41 -9.27
N LEU A 108 -0.65 -7.16 -9.90
CA LEU A 108 -1.58 -6.13 -9.46
C LEU A 108 -2.35 -6.62 -8.23
N SER A 109 -2.07 -6.04 -7.06
CA SER A 109 -2.76 -6.35 -5.80
C SER A 109 -3.86 -5.34 -5.45
N SER A 110 -4.06 -4.30 -6.25
CA SER A 110 -5.05 -3.23 -6.05
C SER A 110 -6.51 -3.61 -6.34
N ALA A 111 -7.46 -2.81 -5.86
CA ALA A 111 -8.87 -2.84 -6.30
C ALA A 111 -9.04 -2.58 -7.81
N TRP A 112 -8.07 -1.95 -8.47
CA TRP A 112 -8.08 -1.70 -9.92
C TRP A 112 -8.06 -2.97 -10.78
N ARG A 113 -7.79 -4.15 -10.19
CA ARG A 113 -7.95 -5.44 -10.89
C ARG A 113 -9.39 -5.73 -11.32
N GLN A 114 -10.38 -5.07 -10.69
CA GLN A 114 -11.79 -5.28 -11.03
C GLN A 114 -12.08 -4.84 -12.48
N PRO A 115 -12.97 -5.55 -13.22
CA PRO A 115 -13.24 -5.26 -14.64
C PRO A 115 -13.62 -3.82 -14.95
N LYS A 116 -14.31 -3.14 -14.01
CA LYS A 116 -14.72 -1.73 -14.13
C LYS A 116 -13.54 -0.75 -14.24
N HIS A 117 -12.33 -1.18 -13.87
CA HIS A 117 -11.11 -0.37 -13.92
C HIS A 117 -10.17 -0.78 -15.06
N SER A 118 -10.54 -1.74 -15.91
CA SER A 118 -9.73 -2.24 -17.03
C SER A 118 -9.13 -1.13 -17.91
N ALA A 119 -9.93 -0.12 -18.27
CA ALA A 119 -9.45 1.01 -19.08
C ALA A 119 -8.40 1.87 -18.34
N ARG A 120 -8.46 1.98 -17.00
CA ARG A 120 -7.44 2.68 -16.21
C ARG A 120 -6.16 1.85 -16.12
N VAL A 121 -6.28 0.54 -15.92
CA VAL A 121 -5.15 -0.39 -15.92
C VAL A 121 -4.41 -0.35 -17.26
N GLN A 122 -5.12 -0.36 -18.39
CA GLN A 122 -4.50 -0.24 -19.71
C GLN A 122 -3.70 1.05 -19.88
N ARG A 123 -4.20 2.19 -19.38
CA ARG A 123 -3.48 3.46 -19.42
C ARG A 123 -2.25 3.44 -18.51
N LEU A 124 -2.36 2.84 -17.33
CA LEU A 124 -1.23 2.66 -16.42
C LEU A 124 -0.16 1.75 -17.04
N GLU A 125 -0.55 0.63 -17.64
CA GLU A 125 0.36 -0.29 -18.34
C GLU A 125 1.11 0.41 -19.47
N ALA A 126 0.41 1.26 -20.24
CA ALA A 126 1.04 2.09 -21.27
C ALA A 126 2.06 3.08 -20.69
N ALA A 127 1.71 3.78 -19.60
CA ALA A 127 2.61 4.73 -18.93
C ALA A 127 3.86 4.06 -18.33
N ILE A 128 3.68 2.87 -17.71
CA ILE A 128 4.81 2.06 -17.23
C ILE A 128 5.66 1.61 -18.42
N GLY A 129 5.04 1.15 -19.50
CA GLY A 129 5.74 0.70 -20.70
C GLY A 129 6.56 1.80 -21.38
N GLU A 130 6.05 3.03 -21.40
CA GLU A 130 6.80 4.21 -21.86
C GLU A 130 8.06 4.44 -21.01
N CYS A 131 7.93 4.40 -19.69
CA CYS A 131 9.06 4.52 -18.77
C CYS A 131 10.09 3.39 -18.94
N LEU A 132 9.64 2.17 -19.24
CA LEU A 132 10.49 1.00 -19.48
C LEU A 132 11.08 0.94 -20.90
N GLY A 133 10.65 1.80 -21.82
CA GLY A 133 11.02 1.74 -23.24
C GLY A 133 10.54 0.47 -23.97
N ARG A 134 9.54 -0.23 -23.44
CA ARG A 134 8.97 -1.47 -24.02
C ARG A 134 7.51 -1.66 -23.58
N ALA A 135 6.74 -2.43 -24.34
CA ALA A 135 5.39 -2.81 -23.92
C ALA A 135 5.43 -3.51 -22.56
N PHE A 136 4.48 -3.14 -21.69
CA PHE A 136 4.35 -3.67 -20.34
C PHE A 136 2.92 -4.12 -20.11
N HIS A 137 2.77 -5.24 -19.41
CA HIS A 137 1.50 -5.73 -18.87
C HIS A 137 1.76 -6.31 -17.49
N PHE A 138 0.79 -6.20 -16.59
CA PHE A 138 0.82 -6.97 -15.35
C PHE A 138 0.79 -8.47 -15.68
N ASP A 139 1.67 -9.24 -15.06
CA ASP A 139 1.75 -10.69 -15.30
C ASP A 139 0.59 -11.45 -14.65
N ALA A 140 0.05 -10.90 -13.56
CA ALA A 140 -1.07 -11.48 -12.82
C ALA A 140 -1.79 -10.43 -11.96
N CYS A 141 -2.91 -10.84 -11.35
CA CYS A 141 -3.62 -10.10 -10.31
C CYS A 141 -3.85 -11.02 -9.10
N THR A 142 -3.99 -10.45 -7.90
CA THR A 142 -4.50 -11.22 -6.75
C THR A 142 -5.97 -11.61 -6.96
N GLU A 143 -6.38 -12.75 -6.41
CA GLU A 143 -7.78 -13.19 -6.44
C GLU A 143 -8.58 -12.54 -5.31
N GLY A 144 -9.89 -12.33 -5.50
CA GLY A 144 -10.82 -11.81 -4.48
C GLY A 144 -11.77 -10.74 -5.05
N GLU A 145 -13.05 -10.83 -4.69
CA GLU A 145 -14.10 -9.94 -5.22
C GLU A 145 -14.00 -8.52 -4.63
N GLU A 146 -13.69 -8.38 -3.33
CA GLU A 146 -13.62 -7.08 -2.66
C GLU A 146 -12.62 -7.10 -1.49
N ASP A 147 -11.52 -6.35 -1.63
CA ASP A 147 -10.56 -6.11 -0.54
C ASP A 147 -10.80 -4.71 0.04
N TYR A 148 -11.68 -4.60 1.03
CA TYR A 148 -11.92 -3.34 1.75
C TYR A 148 -11.19 -3.25 3.09
N SER A 149 -10.36 -4.25 3.42
CA SER A 149 -9.63 -4.28 4.68
C SER A 149 -8.14 -4.56 4.47
N PRO A 150 -7.27 -4.03 5.35
CA PRO A 150 -5.86 -4.41 5.43
C PRO A 150 -5.65 -5.92 5.49
N GLU A 151 -6.47 -6.61 6.29
CA GLU A 151 -6.44 -8.07 6.45
C GLU A 151 -6.74 -8.80 5.14
N GLY A 152 -7.83 -8.42 4.47
CA GLY A 152 -8.23 -9.03 3.20
C GLY A 152 -7.12 -8.89 2.15
N ARG A 153 -6.53 -7.70 2.06
CA ARG A 153 -5.39 -7.43 1.16
C ARG A 153 -4.18 -8.32 1.47
N LEU A 154 -3.77 -8.40 2.75
CA LEU A 154 -2.64 -9.24 3.15
C LEU A 154 -2.91 -10.73 2.85
N LYS A 155 -4.14 -11.21 3.11
CA LYS A 155 -4.57 -12.57 2.79
C LYS A 155 -4.53 -12.85 1.30
N ALA A 156 -5.02 -11.94 0.47
CA ALA A 156 -5.02 -12.09 -0.99
C ALA A 156 -3.58 -12.23 -1.53
N ILE A 157 -2.64 -11.43 -1.02
CA ILE A 157 -1.22 -11.54 -1.34
C ILE A 157 -0.64 -12.88 -0.86
N GLY A 158 -0.94 -13.29 0.38
CA GLY A 158 -0.52 -14.57 0.94
C GLY A 158 -1.03 -15.79 0.15
N ASN A 159 -2.29 -15.76 -0.28
CA ASN A 159 -2.89 -16.78 -1.14
C ASN A 159 -2.20 -16.87 -2.50
N PHE A 160 -1.87 -15.72 -3.10
CA PHE A 160 -1.10 -15.69 -4.34
C PHE A 160 0.29 -16.31 -4.15
N ILE A 161 1.02 -15.93 -3.10
CA ILE A 161 2.34 -16.49 -2.76
C ILE A 161 2.25 -18.01 -2.57
N THR A 162 1.23 -18.50 -1.87
CA THR A 162 0.97 -19.93 -1.66
C THR A 162 0.83 -20.66 -2.98
N THR A 163 -0.01 -20.15 -3.87
CA THR A 163 -0.26 -20.75 -5.20
C THR A 163 0.98 -20.70 -6.09
N PHE A 164 1.66 -19.55 -6.14
CA PHE A 164 2.85 -19.35 -6.96
C PHE A 164 4.01 -20.26 -6.52
N SER A 165 4.29 -20.33 -5.22
CA SER A 165 5.38 -21.13 -4.67
C SER A 165 5.17 -22.64 -4.89
N ARG A 166 3.94 -23.14 -4.76
CA ARG A 166 3.60 -24.55 -5.06
C ARG A 166 3.88 -24.92 -6.52
N ARG A 167 3.69 -23.99 -7.46
CA ARG A 167 3.91 -24.23 -8.91
C ARG A 167 5.40 -24.29 -9.27
N ARG A 168 6.28 -23.55 -8.59
CA ARG A 168 7.71 -23.47 -8.95
C ARG A 168 8.54 -24.73 -8.63
N ARG A 169 8.05 -25.64 -7.78
CA ARG A 169 8.69 -26.92 -7.35
C ARG A 169 10.09 -26.83 -6.73
N SER A 170 10.88 -25.79 -7.00
CA SER A 170 12.25 -25.58 -6.50
C SER A 170 12.67 -24.10 -6.65
N GLY A 171 13.68 -23.70 -5.88
CA GLY A 171 14.23 -22.33 -5.88
C GLY A 171 13.69 -21.45 -4.75
N GLY A 172 14.45 -20.39 -4.44
CA GLY A 172 14.02 -19.38 -3.48
C GLY A 172 12.93 -18.46 -4.05
N LEU A 173 12.22 -17.78 -3.17
CA LEU A 173 11.25 -16.74 -3.52
C LEU A 173 11.74 -15.41 -2.94
N ARG A 174 11.74 -14.37 -3.76
CA ARG A 174 11.86 -12.97 -3.34
C ARG A 174 10.54 -12.29 -3.66
N ALA A 175 9.91 -11.63 -2.69
CA ALA A 175 8.73 -10.84 -2.95
C ALA A 175 8.89 -9.44 -2.37
N LEU A 176 8.70 -8.43 -3.21
CA LEU A 176 8.56 -7.04 -2.82
C LEU A 176 7.07 -6.70 -2.85
N VAL A 177 6.55 -6.12 -1.78
CA VAL A 177 5.14 -5.72 -1.66
C VAL A 177 5.09 -4.22 -1.46
N LEU A 178 4.50 -3.50 -2.41
CA LEU A 178 4.28 -2.06 -2.37
C LEU A 178 2.81 -1.84 -2.03
N GLU A 179 2.52 -1.35 -0.82
CA GLU A 179 1.18 -1.38 -0.25
C GLU A 179 1.01 -0.29 0.82
N ASP A 180 -0.15 0.34 0.91
CA ASP A 180 -0.48 1.29 1.98
C ASP A 180 -1.48 0.69 3.00
N PHE A 181 -2.09 -0.45 2.67
CA PHE A 181 -3.14 -1.11 3.41
C PHE A 181 -4.32 -0.17 3.71
N HIS A 182 -4.82 0.54 2.70
CA HIS A 182 -5.92 1.52 2.82
C HIS A 182 -5.57 2.66 3.78
N ALA A 183 -4.36 3.20 3.65
CA ALA A 183 -3.80 4.19 4.56
C ALA A 183 -4.03 3.85 6.04
N THR A 184 -3.73 2.60 6.43
CA THR A 184 -3.90 2.13 7.82
C THR A 184 -2.55 1.83 8.45
N ALA A 185 -2.31 2.40 9.64
CA ALA A 185 -1.12 2.11 10.44
C ALA A 185 -1.02 0.63 10.86
N PHE A 186 0.21 0.13 10.99
CA PHE A 186 0.42 -1.13 11.71
C PHE A 186 0.05 -1.00 13.19
N GLY A 187 -0.36 -2.11 13.81
CA GLY A 187 -0.83 -2.18 15.19
C GLY A 187 -2.32 -1.94 15.37
N ALA A 188 -3.03 -1.50 14.33
CA ALA A 188 -4.47 -1.26 14.37
C ALA A 188 -5.33 -2.44 13.89
N TRP A 189 -4.72 -3.51 13.35
CA TRP A 189 -5.43 -4.62 12.73
C TRP A 189 -4.70 -5.96 12.90
N ALA A 190 -5.45 -7.04 12.76
CA ALA A 190 -4.96 -8.40 12.86
C ALA A 190 -5.25 -9.18 11.56
N CYS A 191 -4.49 -10.23 11.32
CA CYS A 191 -4.69 -11.16 10.22
C CYS A 191 -4.57 -12.59 10.74
N ASP A 192 -5.63 -13.39 10.58
CA ASP A 192 -5.72 -14.76 11.11
C ASP A 192 -5.37 -14.85 12.61
N GLY A 193 -5.95 -13.93 13.40
CA GLY A 193 -5.74 -13.86 14.85
C GLY A 193 -4.38 -13.30 15.30
N SER A 194 -3.48 -12.98 14.36
CA SER A 194 -2.17 -12.38 14.68
C SER A 194 -2.20 -10.87 14.48
N LEU A 195 -1.86 -10.09 15.51
CA LEU A 195 -1.76 -8.63 15.42
C LEU A 195 -0.63 -8.22 14.45
N MET A 196 -0.94 -7.39 13.47
CA MET A 196 0.05 -6.84 12.53
C MET A 196 0.71 -5.60 13.12
N ALA A 197 1.52 -5.80 14.16
CA ALA A 197 2.15 -4.71 14.93
C ALA A 197 3.27 -3.97 14.18
N SER A 198 3.76 -4.51 13.06
CA SER A 198 4.81 -3.90 12.24
C SER A 198 4.85 -4.51 10.85
N ALA A 199 5.58 -3.87 9.93
CA ALA A 199 5.89 -4.43 8.62
C ALA A 199 6.54 -5.82 8.72
N MET A 200 7.46 -6.01 9.69
CA MET A 200 8.14 -7.30 9.91
C MET A 200 7.16 -8.42 10.29
N ALA A 201 6.12 -8.13 11.08
CA ALA A 201 5.08 -9.10 11.41
C ALA A 201 4.28 -9.54 10.17
N ALA A 202 3.93 -8.59 9.30
CA ALA A 202 3.25 -8.87 8.04
C ALA A 202 4.16 -9.61 7.03
N GLU A 203 5.45 -9.25 6.94
CA GLU A 203 6.44 -9.98 6.14
C GLU A 203 6.58 -11.43 6.60
N TRP A 204 6.60 -11.67 7.91
CA TRP A 204 6.62 -13.01 8.49
C TRP A 204 5.37 -13.82 8.16
N TYR A 205 4.19 -13.19 8.24
CA TYR A 205 2.94 -13.82 7.80
C TYR A 205 3.05 -14.27 6.34
N LEU A 206 3.42 -13.38 5.43
CA LEU A 206 3.57 -13.69 4.00
C LEU A 206 4.65 -14.74 3.72
N GLN A 207 5.74 -14.73 4.48
CA GLN A 207 6.81 -15.72 4.36
C GLN A 207 6.28 -17.12 4.68
N ARG A 208 5.42 -17.27 5.70
CA ARG A 208 4.79 -18.53 6.08
C ARG A 208 3.80 -19.03 5.03
N CYS A 209 3.25 -18.17 4.19
CA CYS A 209 2.42 -18.56 3.05
C CYS A 209 3.23 -19.25 1.93
N SER A 210 4.55 -19.08 1.87
CA SER A 210 5.39 -19.78 0.89
C SER A 210 5.43 -21.29 1.17
N ALA A 211 5.44 -22.11 0.11
CA ALA A 211 5.66 -23.56 0.22
C ALA A 211 7.03 -23.93 0.81
N VAL A 212 8.01 -23.02 0.75
CA VAL A 212 9.33 -23.16 1.37
C VAL A 212 9.68 -21.87 2.13
N PRO A 213 9.13 -21.66 3.34
CA PRO A 213 9.30 -20.39 4.07
C PRO A 213 10.77 -20.02 4.30
N ALA A 214 11.62 -21.00 4.62
CA ALA A 214 13.05 -20.80 4.85
C ALA A 214 13.83 -20.31 3.62
N ALA A 215 13.26 -20.44 2.42
CA ALA A 215 13.84 -19.97 1.17
C ALA A 215 13.10 -18.75 0.59
N ALA A 216 12.11 -18.21 1.31
CA ALA A 216 11.40 -17.01 0.95
C ALA A 216 11.97 -15.79 1.68
N SER A 217 12.13 -14.70 0.95
CA SER A 217 12.50 -13.37 1.46
C SER A 217 11.43 -12.41 1.01
N ILE A 218 10.75 -11.79 1.97
CA ILE A 218 9.64 -10.86 1.73
C ILE A 218 10.04 -9.50 2.28
N LYS A 219 9.73 -8.43 1.55
CA LYS A 219 9.85 -7.06 2.02
C LYS A 219 8.55 -6.33 1.73
N ILE A 220 8.01 -5.67 2.73
CA ILE A 220 6.90 -4.74 2.60
C ILE A 220 7.48 -3.33 2.62
N ILE A 221 7.12 -2.54 1.62
CA ILE A 221 7.30 -1.09 1.58
C ILE A 221 5.93 -0.51 1.88
N HIS A 222 5.71 -0.19 3.16
CA HIS A 222 4.46 0.39 3.61
C HIS A 222 4.48 1.88 3.28
N THR A 223 3.65 2.30 2.33
CA THR A 223 3.60 3.70 1.87
C THR A 223 2.63 4.55 2.69
N TYR A 224 2.19 4.06 3.85
CA TYR A 224 1.42 4.85 4.81
C TYR A 224 2.35 5.79 5.57
N ASP A 225 1.87 7.01 5.80
CA ASP A 225 2.47 7.93 6.75
C ASP A 225 1.38 8.72 7.49
N GLU A 226 1.71 9.16 8.70
CA GLU A 226 0.85 9.98 9.53
C GLU A 226 1.64 11.10 10.19
N TRP A 227 1.08 12.31 10.17
CA TRP A 227 1.72 13.46 10.79
C TRP A 227 0.69 14.51 11.18
N THR A 228 1.13 15.46 12.00
CA THR A 228 0.33 16.63 12.34
C THR A 228 0.68 17.77 11.40
N ALA A 229 -0.26 18.18 10.54
CA ALA A 229 -0.13 19.35 9.69
C ALA A 229 -0.32 20.66 10.50
N ASP A 230 -0.13 21.79 9.83
CA ASP A 230 -0.37 23.12 10.39
C ASP A 230 -1.74 23.18 11.09
N ARG A 231 -1.78 23.84 12.25
CA ARG A 231 -2.98 23.99 13.12
C ARG A 231 -3.40 22.73 13.88
N GLY A 232 -2.53 21.72 13.97
CA GLY A 232 -2.78 20.55 14.81
C GLY A 232 -3.67 19.49 14.16
N LEU A 233 -3.80 19.52 12.83
CA LEU A 233 -4.64 18.60 12.09
C LEU A 233 -3.88 17.30 11.83
N GLU A 234 -4.38 16.18 12.35
CA GLU A 234 -3.84 14.87 12.04
C GLU A 234 -4.14 14.52 10.57
N VAL A 235 -3.11 14.10 9.87
CA VAL A 235 -3.15 13.67 8.48
C VAL A 235 -2.71 12.22 8.43
N GLN A 236 -3.53 11.41 7.80
CA GLN A 236 -3.21 10.03 7.42
C GLN A 236 -3.20 9.96 5.90
N ALA A 237 -2.13 9.43 5.33
CA ALA A 237 -1.97 9.42 3.88
C ALA A 237 -1.25 8.16 3.38
N GLY A 238 -1.66 7.72 2.19
CA GLY A 238 -0.78 6.95 1.33
C GLY A 238 0.14 7.93 0.61
N THR A 239 1.45 7.86 0.87
CA THR A 239 2.46 8.83 0.40
C THR A 239 3.01 8.52 -0.98
N GLY A 240 2.67 7.36 -1.54
CA GLY A 240 3.35 6.79 -2.68
C GLY A 240 4.77 6.34 -2.37
N ILE A 241 5.44 5.81 -3.39
CA ILE A 241 6.84 5.35 -3.33
C ILE A 241 7.77 6.59 -3.29
N THR A 242 8.05 7.14 -2.10
CA THR A 242 9.03 8.23 -1.91
C THR A 242 10.47 7.79 -2.25
N ALA A 243 11.44 8.71 -2.35
CA ALA A 243 12.81 8.33 -2.73
C ALA A 243 13.46 7.38 -1.73
N ASP A 244 13.24 7.61 -0.44
CA ASP A 244 13.79 6.75 0.61
C ASP A 244 13.17 5.35 0.53
N LEU A 245 11.84 5.26 0.34
CA LEU A 245 11.13 3.99 0.12
C LEU A 245 11.58 3.27 -1.16
N LEU A 246 11.85 4.03 -2.22
CA LEU A 246 12.42 3.50 -3.46
C LEU A 246 13.82 2.91 -3.22
N GLN A 247 14.67 3.61 -2.48
CA GLN A 247 16.02 3.15 -2.17
C GLN A 247 15.99 1.87 -1.34
N ASP A 248 15.16 1.81 -0.30
CA ASP A 248 14.94 0.61 0.52
C ASP A 248 14.49 -0.59 -0.32
N ALA A 249 13.58 -0.36 -1.27
CA ALA A 249 13.11 -1.38 -2.19
C ALA A 249 14.21 -1.85 -3.15
N LEU A 250 15.02 -0.94 -3.69
CA LEU A 250 16.16 -1.27 -4.57
C LEU A 250 17.25 -2.07 -3.82
N ASP A 251 17.54 -1.70 -2.58
CA ASP A 251 18.50 -2.40 -1.72
C ASP A 251 18.04 -3.83 -1.43
N PHE A 252 16.74 -4.01 -1.18
CA PHE A 252 16.14 -5.33 -1.05
C PHE A 252 16.25 -6.16 -2.33
N LEU A 253 15.94 -5.56 -3.50
CA LEU A 253 15.98 -6.26 -4.78
C LEU A 253 17.41 -6.65 -5.21
N SER A 254 18.41 -5.84 -4.87
CA SER A 254 19.82 -6.09 -5.20
C SER A 254 20.52 -7.08 -4.25
N SER A 255 19.98 -7.27 -3.04
CA SER A 255 20.54 -8.17 -2.03
C SER A 255 20.57 -9.62 -2.51
N GLN A 256 21.76 -10.18 -2.77
CA GLN A 256 21.91 -11.53 -3.34
C GLN A 256 21.39 -12.67 -2.44
N ARG A 257 21.29 -12.44 -1.14
CA ARG A 257 20.68 -13.32 -0.14
C ARG A 257 20.58 -12.51 1.15
N ALA A 258 19.44 -11.88 1.40
CA ALA A 258 19.12 -11.50 2.76
C ALA A 258 18.85 -12.81 3.51
N GLN A 259 19.89 -13.38 4.14
CA GLN A 259 19.65 -14.19 5.32
C GLN A 259 18.94 -13.23 6.27
N MET A 260 17.62 -13.36 6.42
CA MET A 260 17.01 -12.79 7.62
C MET A 260 17.83 -13.33 8.78
N PRO A 261 18.23 -12.48 9.76
CA PRO A 261 18.81 -12.99 10.97
C PRO A 261 17.90 -14.11 11.43
N ARG A 262 18.46 -15.30 11.65
CA ARG A 262 17.72 -16.35 12.34
C ARG A 262 17.35 -15.71 13.67
N LEU A 263 16.12 -15.23 13.77
CA LEU A 263 15.50 -14.98 15.05
C LEU A 263 15.35 -16.39 15.59
N ASP A 264 16.42 -16.84 16.27
CA ASP A 264 16.39 -18.01 17.13
C ASP A 264 15.13 -17.83 17.95
N PHE A 265 14.14 -18.69 17.66
CA PHE A 265 12.78 -18.64 18.17
C PHE A 265 12.79 -17.97 19.53
N LEU A 266 12.44 -16.68 19.59
CA LEU A 266 11.92 -16.15 20.83
C LEU A 266 10.70 -17.05 21.06
N PRO A 267 10.67 -17.86 22.14
CA PRO A 267 9.46 -18.59 22.46
C PRO A 267 8.42 -17.49 22.60
N CYS A 268 7.56 -17.38 21.61
CA CYS A 268 6.33 -16.64 21.75
C CYS A 268 5.57 -17.47 22.77
N GLY A 269 5.85 -17.22 24.04
CA GLY A 269 4.89 -17.41 25.11
C GLY A 269 3.77 -16.44 24.81
N VAL A 270 3.01 -16.75 23.76
CA VAL A 270 1.59 -16.44 23.74
C VAL A 270 1.04 -17.22 24.92
N GLU A 271 1.09 -16.59 26.09
CA GLU A 271 -0.11 -16.63 26.91
C GLU A 271 -1.23 -16.23 25.95
N GLU A 272 -2.17 -17.15 25.73
CA GLU A 272 -3.46 -16.80 25.16
C GLU A 272 -4.02 -15.70 26.05
N VAL A 273 -3.71 -14.44 25.72
CA VAL A 273 -4.46 -13.32 26.23
C VAL A 273 -5.81 -13.49 25.56
N GLU A 274 -6.76 -14.07 26.28
CA GLU A 274 -8.17 -14.06 25.93
C GLU A 274 -8.52 -12.60 25.59
N PHE A 275 -8.64 -12.34 24.29
CA PHE A 275 -8.82 -11.01 23.72
C PHE A 275 -10.28 -10.56 23.87
N GLU A 276 -10.95 -10.94 24.96
CA GLU A 276 -12.35 -10.61 25.24
C GLU A 276 -12.52 -9.35 26.11
N ASP A 277 -11.51 -8.92 26.87
CA ASP A 277 -11.70 -7.85 27.88
C ASP A 277 -10.96 -6.51 27.61
N ALA A 278 -10.27 -6.34 26.48
CA ALA A 278 -9.53 -5.11 26.17
C ALA A 278 -10.14 -4.23 25.05
N LEU A 279 -11.32 -4.58 24.53
CA LEU A 279 -12.10 -3.69 23.68
C LEU A 279 -13.06 -2.86 24.55
N GLU A 280 -12.53 -1.81 25.18
CA GLU A 280 -13.39 -0.72 25.65
C GLU A 280 -14.17 -0.12 24.45
N PRO A 281 -15.47 0.18 24.61
CA PRO A 281 -16.38 0.52 23.52
C PRO A 281 -16.23 1.98 23.10
N ARG A 282 -15.16 2.32 22.36
CA ARG A 282 -15.05 3.64 21.71
C ARG A 282 -15.36 3.64 20.21
N TRP A 283 -15.44 2.48 19.57
CA TRP A 283 -15.68 2.39 18.12
C TRP A 283 -17.14 2.05 17.73
N GLN A 284 -17.95 1.53 18.66
CA GLN A 284 -19.37 1.20 18.38
C GLN A 284 -20.30 2.42 18.31
N SER A 285 -19.86 3.62 18.71
CA SER A 285 -20.70 4.83 18.70
C SER A 285 -20.64 5.64 17.40
N GLN A 286 -19.82 5.26 16.41
CA GLN A 286 -19.62 6.09 15.21
C GLN A 286 -20.21 5.54 13.90
N TRP A 287 -20.75 4.31 13.85
CA TRP A 287 -21.27 3.75 12.58
C TRP A 287 -22.64 3.03 12.69
N PRO A 288 -23.73 3.67 13.15
CA PRO A 288 -25.06 3.05 13.08
C PRO A 288 -25.63 2.94 11.65
N GLU A 289 -25.23 3.84 10.73
CA GLU A 289 -25.91 3.99 9.43
C GLU A 289 -25.48 2.95 8.37
N VAL A 290 -24.26 2.41 8.47
CA VAL A 290 -23.73 1.46 7.46
C VAL A 290 -24.22 0.03 7.68
N LEU A 291 -24.50 -0.36 8.92
CA LEU A 291 -25.15 -1.64 9.21
C LEU A 291 -26.63 -1.66 8.80
N GLN A 292 -27.29 -0.50 8.74
CA GLN A 292 -28.69 -0.40 8.33
C GLN A 292 -28.86 -0.53 6.80
N MET A 293 -27.85 -0.14 6.02
CA MET A 293 -27.86 -0.34 4.56
C MET A 293 -27.67 -1.80 4.13
N LEU A 294 -26.96 -2.61 4.92
CA LEU A 294 -26.71 -4.03 4.60
C LEU A 294 -27.84 -4.97 5.04
N SER A 295 -28.81 -4.49 5.83
CA SER A 295 -30.01 -5.28 6.21
C SER A 295 -31.19 -5.16 5.23
N CYS A 296 -31.04 -4.43 4.12
CA CYS A 296 -32.08 -4.23 3.12
C CYS A 296 -31.69 -4.66 1.69
N MET A 297 -30.68 -5.52 1.55
CA MET A 297 -30.39 -6.29 0.34
C MET A 297 -30.52 -7.77 0.63
#